data_AF-A0A926CEZ1-F1
#
_entry.id   AF-A0A926CEZ1-F1
#
_cell.length_a   1.000
_cell.length_b   1.000
_cell.length_c   1.000
_cell.angle_alpha   90.00
_cell.angle_beta   90.00
_cell.angle_gamma   90.00
#
_symmetry.space_group_name_H-M   'P 1'
#
loop_
_entity.id
_entity.type
_entity.pdbx_description
1 polymer ?
#
loop_
_entity_poly.entity_id
_entity_poly.type
_entity_poly.pdbx_seq_one_letter_code
_entity_poly.pdbx_strand_id
1 'polypeptide(L)'
;MHSIYSSASALHNPPFEMIEGQMVTPHETQRRVEIILTALTAAQLGPLREPDQFDDAHIAAVHSADYLAHLQTIYGRWVEAGGHPDAVLADTLQVRWMNRPSRSPLALPGAYAYDMSSAIVPGTWAAARGAACCALSG
;
A
#
# COMPACT_ATOMS: atom_id res chain seq x y z
N MET A 1 0.36 -18.07 21.58
CA MET A 1 0.58 -16.94 20.66
C MET A 1 0.49 -17.49 19.26
N HIS A 2 -0.22 -16.82 18.36
CA HIS A 2 -0.32 -17.19 16.94
C HIS A 2 0.22 -16.03 16.11
N SER A 3 0.88 -16.33 15.00
CA SER A 3 1.33 -15.30 14.05
C SER A 3 0.39 -15.31 12.85
N ILE A 4 -0.16 -14.15 12.49
CA ILE A 4 -1.03 -14.01 11.32
C ILE A 4 -0.24 -13.39 10.18
N TYR A 5 -0.31 -14.01 9.00
CA TYR A 5 0.40 -13.58 7.80
C TYR A 5 -0.50 -13.78 6.59
N SER A 6 -0.51 -12.81 5.67
CA SER A 6 -1.19 -12.93 4.40
C SER A 6 -0.18 -12.95 3.27
N SER A 7 -0.23 -14.00 2.45
CA SER A 7 0.56 -14.10 1.21
C SER A 7 0.31 -12.97 0.22
N ALA A 8 -0.80 -12.23 0.34
CA ALA A 8 -1.09 -11.04 -0.45
C ALA A 8 -0.08 -9.90 -0.27
N SER A 9 0.72 -9.90 0.80
CA SER A 9 1.77 -8.87 0.99
C SER A 9 2.75 -8.83 -0.19
N ALA A 10 3.03 -9.98 -0.81
CA ALA A 10 3.93 -10.08 -1.95
C ALA A 10 3.42 -9.38 -3.22
N LEU A 11 2.13 -9.01 -3.27
CA LEU A 11 1.56 -8.25 -4.37
C LEU A 11 2.00 -6.78 -4.36
N HIS A 12 2.48 -6.26 -3.22
CA HIS A 12 3.08 -4.93 -3.16
C HIS A 12 4.60 -5.05 -3.23
N ASN A 13 5.15 -4.80 -4.41
CA ASN A 13 6.60 -4.83 -4.64
C ASN A 13 7.02 -3.69 -5.57
N PRO A 14 7.00 -2.44 -5.08
CA PRO A 14 7.41 -1.30 -5.89
C PRO A 14 8.88 -1.42 -6.33
N PRO A 15 9.22 -0.95 -7.55
CA PRO A 15 10.59 -1.02 -8.04
C PRO A 15 11.49 0.06 -7.45
N PHE A 16 10.91 1.14 -6.92
CA PHE A 16 11.63 2.30 -6.40
C PHE A 16 10.81 3.05 -5.33
N GLU A 17 11.51 3.80 -4.49
CA GLU A 17 10.95 4.81 -3.59
C GLU A 17 11.79 6.10 -3.67
N MET A 18 11.18 7.26 -3.43
CA MET A 18 11.88 8.54 -3.38
C MET A 18 12.29 8.86 -1.94
N ILE A 19 13.59 8.85 -1.65
CA ILE A 19 14.16 9.21 -0.35
C ILE A 19 15.24 10.27 -0.54
N GLU A 20 15.16 11.36 0.22
CA GLU A 20 16.16 12.45 0.19
C GLU A 20 16.49 12.97 -1.22
N GLY A 21 15.50 12.97 -2.12
CA GLY A 21 15.64 13.42 -3.50
C GLY A 21 16.30 12.42 -4.45
N GLN A 22 16.45 11.15 -4.04
CA GLN A 22 16.98 10.06 -4.87
C GLN A 22 15.95 8.95 -5.05
N MET A 23 15.92 8.37 -6.24
CA MET A 23 15.21 7.11 -6.50
C MET A 23 16.08 5.96 -5.99
N VAL A 24 15.62 5.26 -4.96
CA VAL A 24 16.34 4.15 -4.33
C VAL A 24 15.51 2.86 -4.40
N THR A 25 16.18 1.72 -4.23
CA THR A 25 15.48 0.45 -4.01
C THR A 25 14.68 0.54 -2.71
N PRO A 26 13.40 0.14 -2.68
CA PRO A 26 12.60 0.23 -1.47
C PRO A 26 13.23 -0.50 -0.29
N HIS A 27 13.14 0.11 0.88
CA HIS A 27 13.46 -0.57 2.13
C HIS A 27 12.36 -1.56 2.52
N GLU A 28 11.09 -1.21 2.26
CA GLU A 28 9.92 -2.06 2.49
C GLU A 28 9.78 -3.06 1.33
N THR A 29 10.38 -4.25 1.48
CA THR A 29 10.39 -5.29 0.44
C THR A 29 9.89 -6.62 0.98
N GLN A 30 9.47 -7.50 0.06
CA GLN A 30 9.11 -8.88 0.37
C GLN A 30 10.21 -9.62 1.15
N ARG A 31 11.49 -9.24 0.98
CA ARG A 31 12.59 -9.81 1.75
C ARG A 31 12.44 -9.61 3.27
N ARG A 32 11.84 -8.49 3.72
CA ARG A 32 11.54 -8.26 5.15
C ARG A 32 10.59 -9.32 5.68
N VAL A 33 9.55 -9.65 4.92
CA VAL A 33 8.57 -10.69 5.27
C VAL A 33 9.25 -12.05 5.40
N GLU A 34 10.08 -12.43 4.43
CA GLU A 34 10.83 -13.70 4.46
C GLU A 34 11.72 -13.83 5.70
N ILE A 35 12.43 -12.76 6.06
CA ILE A 35 13.30 -12.71 7.25
C ILE A 35 12.46 -12.91 8.52
N ILE A 36 11.33 -12.22 8.63
CA ILE A 36 10.44 -12.33 9.79
C ILE A 36 9.85 -13.74 9.90
N LEU A 37 9.32 -14.31 8.80
CA LEU A 37 8.76 -15.66 8.79
C LEU A 37 9.80 -16.72 9.16
N THR A 38 11.03 -16.57 8.67
CA THR A 38 12.17 -17.43 9.05
C THR A 38 12.45 -17.34 10.54
N ALA A 39 12.53 -16.13 11.10
CA ALA A 39 12.79 -15.92 12.52
C ALA A 39 11.66 -16.49 13.40
N LEU A 40 10.40 -16.27 13.04
CA LEU A 40 9.23 -16.80 13.75
C LEU A 40 9.24 -18.33 13.77
N THR A 41 9.56 -18.95 12.64
CA THR A 41 9.68 -20.41 12.51
C THR A 41 10.82 -20.94 13.39
N ALA A 42 12.00 -20.32 13.33
CA ALA A 42 13.15 -20.72 14.13
C ALA A 42 12.90 -20.57 15.64
N ALA A 43 12.16 -19.54 16.05
CA ALA A 43 11.80 -19.30 17.45
C ALA A 43 10.61 -20.16 17.94
N GLN A 44 9.98 -20.96 17.07
CA GLN A 44 8.86 -21.85 17.40
C GLN A 44 7.68 -21.12 18.09
N LEU A 45 7.38 -19.89 17.68
CA LEU A 45 6.37 -19.01 18.32
C LEU A 45 4.90 -19.37 18.01
N GLY A 46 4.62 -20.64 17.73
CA GLY A 46 3.31 -21.14 17.34
C GLY A 46 3.07 -21.14 15.82
N PRO A 47 1.90 -21.63 15.37
CA PRO A 47 1.61 -21.75 13.95
C PRO A 47 1.41 -20.39 13.28
N LEU A 48 1.86 -20.30 12.03
CA LEU A 48 1.48 -19.26 11.08
C LEU A 48 0.10 -19.57 10.52
N ARG A 49 -0.80 -18.58 10.52
CA ARG A 49 -2.16 -18.69 9.97
C ARG A 49 -2.42 -17.56 8.97
N GLU A 50 -3.21 -17.86 7.95
CA GLU A 50 -3.81 -16.83 7.10
C GLU A 50 -4.87 -16.05 7.90
N PRO A 51 -5.09 -14.76 7.58
CA PRO A 51 -6.10 -13.95 8.26
C PRO A 51 -7.51 -14.42 7.93
N ASP A 52 -8.42 -14.16 8.86
CA ASP A 52 -9.85 -14.26 8.58
C ASP A 52 -10.28 -13.16 7.60
N GLN A 53 -11.38 -13.39 6.88
CA GLN A 53 -11.94 -12.41 5.96
C GLN A 53 -12.91 -11.49 6.69
N PHE A 54 -12.74 -10.19 6.50
CA PHE A 54 -13.60 -9.15 7.06
C PHE A 54 -14.22 -8.29 5.96
N ASP A 55 -15.36 -7.68 6.29
CA ASP A 55 -15.98 -6.65 5.47
C ASP A 55 -15.12 -5.37 5.48
N ASP A 56 -15.08 -4.68 4.35
CA ASP A 56 -14.34 -3.42 4.20
C ASP A 56 -14.90 -2.30 5.10
N ALA A 57 -16.10 -2.47 5.68
CA ALA A 57 -16.67 -1.61 6.71
C ALA A 57 -15.73 -1.38 7.91
N HIS A 58 -14.90 -2.37 8.28
CA HIS A 58 -13.90 -2.20 9.33
C HIS A 58 -12.81 -1.20 8.93
N ILE A 59 -12.38 -1.22 7.66
CA ILE A 59 -11.39 -0.29 7.10
C ILE A 59 -12.03 1.09 6.90
N ALA A 60 -13.28 1.13 6.42
CA ALA A 60 -14.06 2.35 6.22
C ALA A 60 -14.46 3.05 7.53
N ALA A 61 -14.41 2.36 8.67
CA ALA A 61 -14.63 2.96 9.98
C ALA A 61 -13.51 3.95 10.37
N VAL A 62 -12.31 3.84 9.77
CA VAL A 62 -11.14 4.69 10.09
C VAL A 62 -10.63 5.51 8.92
N HIS A 63 -10.96 5.13 7.67
CA HIS A 63 -10.56 5.84 6.46
C HIS A 63 -11.75 6.41 5.70
N SER A 64 -11.55 7.55 5.02
CA SER A 64 -12.59 8.15 4.19
C SER A 64 -12.88 7.29 2.96
N ALA A 65 -14.14 7.29 2.51
CA ALA A 65 -14.56 6.55 1.31
C ALA A 65 -13.76 6.97 0.06
N ASP A 66 -13.49 8.27 -0.09
CA ASP A 66 -12.74 8.81 -1.23
C ASP A 66 -11.29 8.33 -1.26
N TYR A 67 -10.64 8.18 -0.10
CA TYR A 67 -9.28 7.64 0.00
C TYR A 67 -9.23 6.16 -0.38
N LEU A 68 -10.19 5.36 0.12
CA LEU A 68 -10.26 3.94 -0.21
C LEU A 68 -10.55 3.73 -1.71
N ALA A 69 -11.48 4.49 -2.27
CA ALA A 69 -11.77 4.47 -3.70
C ALA A 69 -10.55 4.89 -4.54
N HIS A 70 -9.77 5.87 -4.06
CA HIS A 70 -8.51 6.25 -4.69
C HIS A 70 -7.52 5.09 -4.70
N LEU A 71 -7.20 4.49 -3.55
CA LEU A 71 -6.25 3.37 -3.46
C LEU A 71 -6.65 2.19 -4.34
N GLN A 72 -7.94 1.88 -4.42
CA GLN A 72 -8.46 0.77 -5.21
C GLN A 72 -8.30 0.99 -6.73
N THR A 73 -8.37 2.24 -7.20
CA THR A 73 -8.57 2.53 -8.63
C THR A 73 -7.44 3.31 -9.27
N ILE A 74 -6.59 3.99 -8.50
CA ILE A 74 -5.65 4.98 -9.04
C ILE A 74 -4.63 4.37 -9.99
N TYR A 75 -4.09 3.18 -9.69
CA TYR A 75 -3.10 2.55 -10.56
C TYR A 75 -3.63 2.39 -11.99
N GLY A 76 -4.83 1.79 -12.14
CA GLY A 76 -5.44 1.61 -13.47
C GLY A 76 -5.71 2.95 -14.15
N ARG A 77 -6.29 3.91 -13.43
CA ARG A 77 -6.60 5.24 -13.96
C ARG A 77 -5.34 6.03 -14.35
N TRP A 78 -4.24 5.86 -13.63
CA TRP A 78 -2.95 6.49 -13.90
C TRP A 78 -2.36 5.98 -15.21
N VAL A 79 -2.29 4.66 -15.38
CA VAL A 79 -1.76 4.03 -16.59
C VAL A 79 -2.62 4.38 -17.80
N GLU A 80 -3.95 4.34 -17.68
CA GLU A 80 -4.88 4.74 -18.73
C GLU A 80 -4.69 6.21 -19.15
N ALA A 81 -4.36 7.08 -18.19
CA ALA A 81 -4.08 8.50 -18.44
C ALA A 81 -2.67 8.77 -19.00
N GLY A 82 -1.86 7.73 -19.27
CA GLY A 82 -0.50 7.86 -19.81
C GLY A 82 0.60 8.05 -18.77
N GLY A 83 0.30 7.80 -17.49
CA GLY A 83 1.29 7.76 -16.42
C GLY A 83 2.22 6.56 -16.55
N HIS A 84 3.42 6.65 -15.96
CA HIS A 84 4.41 5.57 -16.04
C HIS A 84 3.87 4.26 -15.40
N PRO A 85 3.96 3.11 -16.08
CA PRO A 85 3.36 1.87 -15.59
C PRO A 85 4.09 1.24 -14.40
N ASP A 86 5.36 1.57 -14.18
CA ASP A 86 6.14 1.01 -13.06
C ASP A 86 5.52 1.32 -11.69
N ALA A 87 5.04 2.55 -11.50
CA ALA A 87 4.36 2.94 -10.27
C ALA A 87 3.63 4.29 -10.42
N VAL A 88 2.61 4.49 -9.60
CA VAL A 88 2.07 5.81 -9.30
C VAL A 88 2.95 6.47 -8.24
N LEU A 89 3.47 7.66 -8.55
CA LEU A 89 4.16 8.54 -7.61
C LEU A 89 3.49 9.91 -7.61
N ALA A 90 3.25 10.48 -6.44
CA ALA A 90 2.70 11.83 -6.30
C ALA A 90 3.78 12.88 -6.59
N ASP A 91 3.93 13.28 -7.86
CA ASP A 91 4.87 14.33 -8.30
C ASP A 91 4.40 15.76 -7.96
N THR A 92 3.12 15.89 -7.61
CA THR A 92 2.45 17.11 -7.18
C THR A 92 1.81 16.82 -5.83
N LEU A 93 1.79 17.81 -4.93
CA LEU A 93 1.16 17.68 -3.62
C LEU A 93 0.09 18.75 -3.43
N GLN A 94 -1.07 18.34 -2.93
CA GLN A 94 -2.14 19.26 -2.59
C GLN A 94 -1.84 19.94 -1.25
N VAL A 95 -1.33 21.16 -1.30
CA VAL A 95 -0.96 21.96 -0.12
C VAL A 95 -2.15 22.77 0.43
N ARG A 96 -2.03 23.29 1.66
CA ARG A 96 -3.12 23.89 2.45
C ARG A 96 -4.04 24.89 1.76
N TRP A 97 -3.56 25.65 0.77
CA TRP A 97 -4.34 26.67 0.06
C TRP A 97 -5.05 26.13 -1.20
N MET A 98 -4.77 24.89 -1.60
CA MET A 98 -5.43 24.21 -2.71
C MET A 98 -6.71 23.55 -2.20
N ASN A 99 -7.84 24.21 -2.41
CA ASN A 99 -9.14 23.79 -1.88
C ASN A 99 -9.88 22.77 -2.76
N ARG A 100 -9.30 22.35 -3.89
CA ARG A 100 -9.91 21.42 -4.84
C ARG A 100 -8.85 20.44 -5.36
N PRO A 101 -9.01 19.13 -5.15
CA PRO A 101 -8.12 18.14 -5.75
C PRO A 101 -8.24 18.17 -7.27
N SER A 102 -7.13 17.91 -7.96
CA SER A 102 -7.15 17.71 -9.41
C SER A 102 -7.98 16.47 -9.75
N ARG A 103 -8.77 16.54 -10.83
CA ARG A 103 -9.50 15.37 -11.36
C ARG A 103 -8.64 14.50 -12.27
N SER A 104 -7.48 15.01 -12.70
CA SER A 104 -6.54 14.26 -13.52
C SER A 104 -5.96 13.10 -12.71
N PRO A 105 -6.01 11.84 -13.20
CA PRO A 105 -5.33 10.73 -12.54
C PRO A 105 -3.83 10.96 -12.33
N LEU A 106 -3.20 11.80 -13.15
CA LEU A 106 -1.78 12.13 -13.05
C LEU A 106 -1.42 13.09 -11.90
N ALA A 107 -2.40 13.84 -11.37
CA ALA A 107 -2.17 14.79 -10.27
C ALA A 107 -2.99 14.47 -9.02
N LEU A 108 -4.02 13.62 -9.14
CA LEU A 108 -4.84 13.17 -8.02
C LEU A 108 -4.05 12.45 -6.90
N PRO A 109 -2.98 11.68 -7.15
CA PRO A 109 -2.19 11.06 -6.07
C PRO A 109 -1.71 12.08 -5.04
N GLY A 110 -1.40 13.29 -5.47
CA GLY A 110 -1.01 14.40 -4.60
C GLY A 110 -2.02 14.85 -3.56
N ALA A 111 -3.30 14.52 -3.76
CA ALA A 111 -4.36 14.79 -2.78
C ALA A 111 -4.40 13.77 -1.64
N TYR A 112 -3.80 12.60 -1.84
CA TYR A 112 -3.85 11.45 -0.92
C TYR A 112 -2.48 11.00 -0.43
N ALA A 113 -1.42 11.71 -0.82
CA ALA A 113 -0.05 11.44 -0.43
C ALA A 113 0.47 12.57 0.48
N TYR A 114 1.27 12.18 1.47
CA TYR A 114 2.02 13.13 2.30
C TYR A 114 3.44 13.37 1.76
N ASP A 115 4.03 12.35 1.15
CA ASP A 115 5.37 12.35 0.56
C ASP A 115 5.43 11.47 -0.70
N MET A 116 6.63 11.28 -1.24
CA MET A 116 6.90 10.51 -2.46
C MET A 116 7.48 9.10 -2.18
N SER A 117 7.46 8.65 -0.94
CA SER A 117 8.03 7.35 -0.55
C SER A 117 7.07 6.18 -0.76
N SER A 118 5.77 6.46 -0.82
CA SER A 118 4.70 5.43 -0.88
C SER A 118 4.18 5.23 -2.30
N ALA A 119 4.95 4.54 -3.13
CA ALA A 119 4.57 4.22 -4.50
C ALA A 119 3.38 3.25 -4.56
N ILE A 120 2.43 3.46 -5.50
CA ILE A 120 1.32 2.53 -5.72
C ILE A 120 1.55 1.74 -7.00
N VAL A 121 1.53 0.41 -6.90
CA VAL A 121 1.78 -0.54 -7.99
C VAL A 121 0.57 -1.47 -8.16
N PRO A 122 0.50 -2.32 -9.22
CA PRO A 122 -0.55 -3.31 -9.29
C PRO A 122 -0.52 -4.19 -8.05
N GLY A 123 -1.66 -4.34 -7.37
CA GLY A 123 -1.76 -5.19 -6.19
C GLY A 123 -1.53 -4.50 -4.84
N THR A 124 -1.10 -3.23 -4.80
CA THR A 124 -0.97 -2.47 -3.53
C THR A 124 -2.24 -2.51 -2.68
N TRP A 125 -3.42 -2.31 -3.30
CA TRP A 125 -4.69 -2.39 -2.57
C TRP A 125 -4.92 -3.78 -1.95
N ALA A 126 -4.68 -4.85 -2.72
CA ALA A 126 -4.89 -6.21 -2.23
C ALA A 126 -3.92 -6.57 -1.09
N ALA A 127 -2.66 -6.14 -1.20
CA ALA A 127 -1.66 -6.30 -0.14
C ALA A 127 -2.05 -5.54 1.14
N ALA A 128 -2.43 -4.27 1.01
CA ALA A 128 -2.85 -3.44 2.13
C ALA A 128 -4.12 -3.99 2.82
N ARG A 129 -5.10 -4.45 2.03
CA ARG A 129 -6.31 -5.10 2.54
C ARG A 129 -5.99 -6.40 3.28
N GLY A 130 -5.07 -7.22 2.74
CA GLY A 130 -4.58 -8.43 3.39
C GLY A 130 -3.90 -8.12 4.74
N ALA A 131 -3.05 -7.09 4.78
CA ALA A 131 -2.42 -6.62 6.02
C ALA A 131 -3.45 -6.13 7.06
N ALA A 132 -4.51 -5.43 6.63
CA ALA A 132 -5.60 -5.03 7.51
C ALA A 132 -6.35 -6.24 8.10
N CYS A 133 -6.59 -7.27 7.28
CA CYS A 133 -7.21 -8.52 7.76
C CYS A 133 -6.31 -9.25 8.76
N CYS A 134 -4.99 -9.23 8.58
CA CYS A 134 -4.03 -9.75 9.58
C CYS A 134 -4.18 -9.04 10.93
N ALA A 135 -4.28 -7.70 10.92
CA ALA A 135 -4.46 -6.91 12.13
C ALA A 135 -5.80 -7.17 12.82
N LEU A 136 -6.88 -7.41 12.07
CA LEU A 136 -8.19 -7.73 12.64
C LEU A 136 -8.28 -9.15 13.22
N SER A 137 -7.42 -10.07 12.78
CA SER A 137 -7.39 -11.46 13.22
C SER A 137 -6.51 -11.71 14.46
N GLY A 138 -5.64 -10.76 14.81
CA GLY A 138 -4.66 -10.87 15.89
C GLY A 138 -5.09 -10.16 17.16
#